data_AF-A0A8H4AR47-F1
#
_entry.id   AF-A0A8H4AR47-F1
#
_cell.length_a   1.000
_cell.length_b   1.000
_cell.length_c   1.000
_cell.angle_alpha   90.00
_cell.angle_beta   90.00
_cell.angle_gamma   90.00
#
_symmetry.space_group_name_H-M   'P 1'
#
loop_
_entity.id
_entity.type
_entity.pdbx_description
1 polymer ?
#
loop_
_entity_poly.entity_id
_entity_poly.type
_entity_poly.pdbx_seq_one_letter_code
_entity_poly.pdbx_strand_id
1 'polypeptide(L)'
;MSPKSNQTYTEVVNLQPDQHQVNLRVKVIAQIMFGEVEDDKVGEVKDGNVGEIEDGNETTLSKIKVAEFLVGDSSGCIIVKAINEQISLLEPQTCVMIHNARVEMYRGFMRIVVDQNTNAEIKPFGEASDDKVAHANGGFKRIIRV
;
A
#
# COMPACT_ATOMS: atom_id res chain seq x y z
N MET A 1 -18.27 -21.32 19.11
CA MET A 1 -18.33 -20.11 18.25
C MET A 1 -17.30 -19.14 18.82
N SER A 2 -16.11 -19.06 18.23
CA SER A 2 -15.08 -18.12 18.70
C SER A 2 -15.59 -16.68 18.52
N PRO A 3 -15.38 -15.77 19.48
CA PRO A 3 -15.79 -14.39 19.29
C PRO A 3 -15.02 -13.82 18.10
N LYS A 4 -15.75 -13.31 17.09
CA LYS A 4 -15.15 -12.51 16.02
C LYS A 4 -14.40 -11.37 16.70
N SER A 5 -13.10 -11.23 16.46
CA SER A 5 -12.32 -10.14 17.03
C SER A 5 -12.99 -8.81 16.66
N ASN A 6 -13.33 -7.98 17.66
CA ASN A 6 -13.75 -6.61 17.43
C ASN A 6 -12.50 -5.83 16.97
N GLN A 7 -12.12 -5.99 15.71
CA GLN A 7 -11.03 -5.22 15.11
C GLN A 7 -11.45 -3.76 15.04
N THR A 8 -10.74 -2.87 15.74
CA THR A 8 -11.01 -1.43 15.72
C THR A 8 -10.43 -0.81 14.45
N TYR A 9 -11.26 -0.13 13.67
CA TYR A 9 -10.86 0.67 12.52
C TYR A 9 -10.74 2.13 12.93
N THR A 10 -9.62 2.74 12.58
CA THR A 10 -9.30 4.13 12.89
C THR A 10 -9.80 5.01 11.75
N GLU A 11 -10.47 6.11 12.08
CA GLU A 11 -10.80 7.14 11.09
C GLU A 11 -9.53 7.85 10.64
N VAL A 12 -9.45 8.19 9.37
CA VAL A 12 -8.25 8.83 8.78
C VAL A 12 -7.82 10.07 9.57
N VAL A 13 -8.77 10.92 10.01
CA VAL A 13 -8.49 12.14 10.79
C VAL A 13 -7.81 11.90 12.14
N ASN A 14 -7.98 10.70 12.71
CA ASN A 14 -7.46 10.37 14.04
C ASN A 14 -6.07 9.71 14.00
N LEU A 15 -5.51 9.50 12.81
CA LEU A 15 -4.15 9.00 12.65
C LEU A 15 -3.13 9.97 13.25
N GLN A 16 -2.12 9.40 13.88
CA GLN A 16 -0.99 10.10 14.47
C GLN A 16 0.32 9.62 13.82
N PRO A 17 1.36 10.48 13.79
CA PRO A 17 2.69 10.07 13.33
C PRO A 17 3.22 8.84 14.05
N ASP A 18 3.97 8.01 13.32
CA ASP A 18 4.70 6.84 13.83
C ASP A 18 3.84 5.79 14.57
N GLN A 19 2.53 5.76 14.30
CA GLN A 19 1.64 4.70 14.79
C GLN A 19 1.90 3.38 14.08
N HIS A 20 1.82 2.29 14.84
CA HIS A 20 1.91 0.93 14.34
C HIS A 20 0.57 0.21 14.52
N GLN A 21 0.36 -0.86 13.74
CA GLN A 21 -0.80 -1.73 13.82
C GLN A 21 -2.14 -1.00 13.63
N VAL A 22 -2.18 0.03 12.79
CA VAL A 22 -3.41 0.75 12.47
C VAL A 22 -4.26 -0.05 11.49
N ASN A 23 -5.57 -0.09 11.73
CA ASN A 23 -6.52 -0.67 10.79
C ASN A 23 -7.38 0.44 10.20
N LEU A 24 -7.57 0.43 8.88
CA LEU A 24 -8.32 1.42 8.14
C LEU A 24 -9.37 0.75 7.27
N ARG A 25 -10.48 1.45 7.08
CA ARG A 25 -11.48 1.11 6.07
C ARG A 25 -11.69 2.33 5.20
N VAL A 26 -11.23 2.26 3.97
CA VAL A 26 -11.08 3.42 3.09
C VAL A 26 -11.52 3.09 1.67
N LYS A 27 -11.95 4.12 0.96
CA LYS A 27 -12.15 4.08 -0.49
C LYS A 27 -10.87 4.48 -1.19
N VAL A 28 -10.51 3.78 -2.24
CA VAL A 28 -9.45 4.19 -3.16
C VAL A 28 -10.01 5.29 -4.06
N ILE A 29 -9.38 6.47 -4.02
CA ILE A 29 -9.85 7.65 -4.75
C ILE A 29 -9.13 7.71 -6.10
N ALA A 30 -7.80 7.67 -6.09
CA ALA A 30 -6.97 7.78 -7.29
C ALA A 30 -5.59 7.15 -7.08
N GLN A 31 -4.99 6.67 -8.16
CA GLN A 31 -3.56 6.36 -8.23
C GLN A 31 -2.81 7.64 -8.56
N ILE A 32 -1.80 7.99 -7.76
CA ILE A 32 -1.03 9.24 -7.92
C ILE A 32 0.29 8.97 -8.65
N MET A 33 0.98 7.88 -8.31
CA MET A 33 2.26 7.55 -8.95
C MET A 33 2.41 6.05 -9.17
N PHE A 34 3.25 5.71 -10.14
CA PHE A 34 3.68 4.36 -10.44
C PHE A 34 5.14 4.41 -10.89
N GLY A 35 5.96 3.51 -10.38
CA GLY A 35 7.34 3.30 -10.79
C GLY A 35 7.69 1.83 -10.74
N GLU A 36 8.57 1.41 -11.64
CA GLU A 36 9.21 0.10 -11.60
C GLU A 36 10.71 0.32 -11.42
N VAL A 37 11.29 -0.39 -10.47
CA VAL A 37 12.74 -0.44 -10.28
C VAL A 37 13.22 -1.79 -10.80
N GLU A 38 14.06 -1.75 -11.82
CA GLU A 38 14.84 -2.92 -12.25
C GLU A 38 16.08 -2.98 -11.36
N ASP A 39 16.39 -4.15 -10.83
CA ASP A 39 17.63 -4.34 -10.07
C ASP A 39 18.79 -4.39 -11.07
N ASP A 40 19.56 -3.32 -11.17
CA ASP A 40 20.70 -3.24 -12.08
C ASP A 40 21.69 -4.35 -11.73
N LYS A 41 22.01 -5.21 -12.70
CA LYS A 41 23.03 -6.24 -12.54
C LYS A 41 24.31 -5.59 -12.01
N VAL A 42 24.81 -6.02 -10.84
CA VAL A 42 26.26 -6.03 -10.64
C VAL A 42 26.79 -7.03 -11.67
N GLY A 43 27.21 -6.52 -12.83
CA GLY A 43 27.85 -7.34 -13.84
C GLY A 43 29.06 -8.01 -13.20
N GLU A 44 29.07 -9.34 -13.15
CA GLU A 44 30.31 -10.07 -12.87
C GLU A 44 31.34 -9.64 -13.91
N VAL A 45 32.34 -8.86 -13.49
CA VAL A 45 33.55 -8.64 -14.27
C VAL A 45 34.29 -9.97 -14.32
N LYS A 46 34.04 -10.76 -15.38
CA LYS A 46 34.83 -11.96 -15.66
C LYS A 46 36.13 -11.52 -16.30
N ASP A 47 37.23 -11.66 -15.57
CA ASP A 47 38.58 -11.58 -16.11
C ASP A 47 38.73 -12.58 -17.27
N GLY A 48 38.62 -12.06 -18.50
CA GLY A 48 39.40 -12.49 -19.66
C GLY A 48 39.37 -13.94 -20.16
N ASN A 49 38.50 -14.85 -19.70
CA ASN A 49 38.42 -16.20 -20.29
C ASN A 49 36.98 -16.66 -20.56
N VAL A 50 36.69 -16.87 -21.85
CA VAL A 50 35.45 -17.46 -22.38
C VAL A 50 35.49 -18.97 -22.18
N GLY A 51 34.93 -19.43 -21.07
CA GLY A 51 34.43 -20.80 -20.90
C GLY A 51 32.91 -20.77 -20.97
N GLU A 52 32.32 -21.67 -21.76
CA GLU A 52 30.87 -21.89 -21.80
C GLU A 52 30.35 -22.18 -20.39
N ILE A 53 29.35 -21.41 -19.95
CA ILE A 53 28.63 -21.66 -18.71
C ILE A 53 27.21 -22.02 -19.11
N GLU A 54 26.96 -23.32 -19.22
CA GLU A 54 25.60 -23.87 -19.13
C GLU A 54 25.29 -24.05 -17.65
N ASP A 55 24.71 -23.02 -17.01
CA ASP A 55 24.06 -23.22 -15.72
C ASP A 55 22.72 -22.49 -15.74
N GLY A 56 21.67 -23.29 -15.97
CA GLY A 56 20.27 -22.87 -16.15
C GLY A 56 19.61 -22.44 -14.86
N ASN A 57 20.10 -21.38 -14.24
CA ASN A 57 19.33 -20.61 -13.27
C ASN A 57 19.31 -19.14 -13.69
N GLU A 58 18.46 -18.84 -14.67
CA GLU A 58 18.02 -17.47 -14.94
C GLU A 58 17.34 -16.97 -13.68
N THR A 59 18.12 -16.33 -12.79
CA THR A 59 17.59 -15.61 -11.65
C THR A 59 16.80 -14.46 -12.25
N THR A 60 15.50 -14.70 -12.46
CA THR A 60 14.56 -13.70 -12.94
C THR A 60 14.54 -12.60 -11.89
N LEU A 61 15.32 -11.55 -12.16
CA LEU A 61 15.35 -10.34 -11.33
C LEU A 61 13.91 -9.86 -11.22
N SER A 62 13.34 -9.95 -10.01
CA SER A 62 11.97 -9.57 -9.77
C SER A 62 11.90 -8.04 -9.80
N LYS A 63 11.35 -7.48 -10.88
CA LYS A 63 11.06 -6.05 -10.98
C LYS A 63 10.21 -5.61 -9.79
N ILE A 64 10.69 -4.65 -9.02
CA ILE A 64 9.93 -4.10 -7.89
C ILE A 64 9.03 -3.00 -8.41
N LYS A 65 7.72 -3.20 -8.29
CA LYS A 65 6.71 -2.20 -8.65
C LYS A 65 6.32 -1.42 -7.41
N VAL A 66 6.28 -0.10 -7.49
CA VAL A 66 5.86 0.78 -6.40
C VAL A 66 4.81 1.74 -6.92
N ALA A 67 3.72 1.91 -6.17
CA ALA A 67 2.69 2.89 -6.46
C ALA A 67 2.25 3.63 -5.20
N GLU A 68 1.75 4.85 -5.40
CA GLU A 68 1.10 5.63 -4.34
C GLU A 68 -0.35 5.90 -4.71
N PHE A 69 -1.24 5.71 -3.74
CA PHE A 69 -2.68 5.88 -3.90
C PHE A 69 -3.21 6.89 -2.89
N LEU A 70 -4.12 7.74 -3.36
CA LEU A 70 -4.96 8.56 -2.48
C LEU A 70 -6.12 7.68 -2.01
N VAL A 71 -6.24 7.48 -0.70
CA VAL A 71 -7.36 6.77 -0.08
C VAL A 71 -8.02 7.66 0.96
N GLY A 72 -9.28 7.40 1.28
CA GLY A 72 -9.96 8.16 2.31
C GLY A 72 -11.28 7.56 2.77
N ASP A 73 -11.77 8.10 3.87
CA ASP A 73 -13.11 7.88 4.40
C ASP A 73 -13.84 9.24 4.50
N SER A 74 -14.95 9.30 5.24
CA SER A 74 -15.68 10.56 5.48
C SER A 74 -14.89 11.61 6.26
N SER A 75 -13.85 11.20 7.00
CA SER A 75 -13.08 12.05 7.90
C SER A 75 -11.91 12.75 7.20
N GLY A 76 -11.35 12.17 6.14
CA GLY A 76 -10.23 12.75 5.40
C GLY A 76 -9.57 11.79 4.41
N CYS A 77 -8.44 12.22 3.85
CA CYS A 77 -7.64 11.40 2.94
C CYS A 77 -6.18 11.30 3.37
N ILE A 78 -5.55 10.18 3.02
CA ILE A 78 -4.12 9.89 3.25
C ILE A 78 -3.54 9.14 2.05
N ILE A 79 -2.21 9.16 1.91
CA ILE A 79 -1.48 8.41 0.89
C ILE A 79 -1.15 7.01 1.41
N VAL A 80 -1.38 5.99 0.60
CA VAL A 80 -0.89 4.62 0.81
C VAL A 80 0.23 4.34 -0.17
N LYS A 81 1.37 3.85 0.32
CA LYS A 81 2.44 3.28 -0.51
C LYS A 81 2.21 1.77 -0.65
N ALA A 82 2.10 1.30 -1.88
CA ALA A 82 1.92 -0.11 -2.21
C ALA A 82 3.09 -0.65 -3.04
N ILE A 83 3.41 -1.92 -2.86
CA ILE A 83 4.50 -2.61 -3.57
C ILE A 83 3.97 -3.90 -4.19
N ASN A 84 4.38 -4.19 -5.43
CA ASN A 84 4.10 -5.42 -6.16
C ASN A 84 2.60 -5.80 -6.15
N GLU A 85 2.24 -6.94 -5.56
CA GLU A 85 0.88 -7.51 -5.56
C GLU A 85 -0.11 -6.64 -4.76
N GLN A 86 0.36 -5.76 -3.88
CA GLN A 86 -0.52 -4.81 -3.19
C GLN A 86 -1.15 -3.79 -4.15
N ILE A 87 -0.50 -3.53 -5.29
CA ILE A 87 -0.95 -2.52 -6.27
C ILE A 87 -2.27 -2.95 -6.90
N SER A 88 -2.43 -4.24 -7.23
CA SER A 88 -3.68 -4.75 -7.83
C SER A 88 -4.86 -4.78 -6.86
N LEU A 89 -4.60 -4.66 -5.55
CA LEU A 89 -5.65 -4.58 -4.52
C LEU A 89 -6.21 -3.17 -4.34
N LEU A 90 -5.57 -2.15 -4.92
CA LEU A 90 -5.91 -0.74 -4.75
C LEU A 90 -6.47 -0.11 -6.04
N GLU A 91 -7.43 -0.79 -6.68
CA GLU A 91 -8.09 -0.22 -7.85
C GLU A 91 -8.94 1.00 -7.47
N PRO A 92 -8.87 2.12 -8.23
CA PRO A 92 -9.70 3.29 -7.96
C PRO A 92 -11.20 2.95 -7.89
N GLN A 93 -11.91 3.68 -7.03
CA GLN A 93 -13.34 3.49 -6.72
C GLN A 93 -13.69 2.22 -5.93
N THR A 94 -12.73 1.36 -5.60
CA THR A 94 -12.96 0.20 -4.71
C THR A 94 -12.85 0.60 -3.24
N CYS A 95 -13.47 -0.20 -2.38
CA CYS A 95 -13.32 -0.09 -0.93
C CYS A 95 -12.36 -1.19 -0.45
N VAL A 96 -11.46 -0.84 0.46
CA VAL A 96 -10.47 -1.78 1.02
C VAL A 96 -10.40 -1.66 2.53
N MET A 97 -10.09 -2.79 3.16
CA MET A 97 -9.60 -2.84 4.54
C MET A 97 -8.08 -2.94 4.51
N ILE A 98 -7.42 -2.06 5.25
CA ILE A 98 -5.99 -2.13 5.50
C ILE A 98 -5.83 -2.55 6.95
N HIS A 99 -5.12 -3.64 7.20
CA HIS A 99 -4.93 -4.21 8.54
C HIS A 99 -3.48 -4.09 8.98
N ASN A 100 -3.29 -3.83 10.27
CA ASN A 100 -2.00 -3.76 10.97
C ASN A 100 -0.93 -2.89 10.29
N ALA A 101 -1.34 -1.85 9.55
CA ALA A 101 -0.41 -0.99 8.83
C ALA A 101 0.37 -0.07 9.77
N ARG A 102 1.37 0.61 9.20
CA ARG A 102 2.15 1.65 9.89
C ARG A 102 1.85 3.02 9.29
N VAL A 103 1.74 4.01 10.15
CA VAL A 103 1.79 5.42 9.78
C VAL A 103 3.25 5.83 9.78
N GLU A 104 3.76 6.28 8.64
CA GLU A 104 5.13 6.74 8.48
C GLU A 104 5.17 8.21 8.10
N MET A 105 6.12 8.93 8.66
CA MET A 105 6.50 10.27 8.21
C MET A 105 7.41 10.19 6.97
N TYR A 106 6.95 10.76 5.86
CA TYR A 106 7.70 10.89 4.61
C TYR A 106 7.69 12.33 4.12
N ARG A 107 8.88 12.96 4.10
CA ARG A 107 9.08 14.34 3.62
C ARG A 107 8.09 15.36 4.23
N GLY A 108 7.80 15.22 5.53
CA GLY A 108 6.90 16.11 6.26
C GLY A 108 5.41 15.76 6.19
N PHE A 109 5.04 14.64 5.57
CA PHE A 109 3.66 14.17 5.47
C PHE A 109 3.51 12.75 6.01
N MET A 110 2.33 12.42 6.54
CA MET A 110 2.01 11.04 6.92
C MET A 110 1.63 10.21 5.69
N ARG A 111 2.09 8.96 5.66
CA ARG A 111 1.67 7.92 4.71
C ARG A 111 1.38 6.61 5.41
N ILE A 112 0.53 5.80 4.82
CA ILE A 112 0.29 4.42 5.23
C ILE A 112 1.24 3.49 4.47
N VAL A 113 1.88 2.60 5.21
CA VAL A 113 2.75 1.54 4.68
C VAL A 113 2.24 0.19 5.17
N VAL A 114 2.13 -0.75 4.24
CA VAL A 114 1.79 -2.16 4.51
C VAL A 114 3.06 -2.99 4.31
N ASP A 115 3.71 -3.35 5.40
CA ASP A 115 4.98 -4.09 5.37
C ASP A 115 4.74 -5.58 5.11
N GLN A 116 5.40 -6.11 4.09
CA GLN A 116 5.31 -7.52 3.68
C GLN A 116 5.88 -8.49 4.73
N ASN A 117 6.76 -8.02 5.62
CA ASN A 117 7.38 -8.84 6.67
C ASN A 117 6.56 -8.89 7.98
N THR A 118 5.33 -8.37 7.95
CA THR A 118 4.46 -8.26 9.12
C THR A 118 3.10 -8.87 8.84
N ASN A 119 2.22 -8.96 9.85
CA ASN A 119 0.82 -9.33 9.66
C ASN A 119 -0.03 -8.21 9.04
N ALA A 120 0.59 -7.24 8.36
CA ALA A 120 -0.10 -6.15 7.69
C ALA A 120 -0.57 -6.58 6.31
N GLU A 121 -1.81 -6.25 5.96
CA GLU A 121 -2.42 -6.71 4.72
C GLU A 121 -3.46 -5.72 4.19
N ILE A 122 -3.71 -5.81 2.88
CA ILE A 122 -4.80 -5.11 2.21
C ILE A 122 -5.81 -6.18 1.77
N LYS A 123 -7.09 -5.94 2.04
CA LYS A 123 -8.19 -6.83 1.66
C LYS A 123 -9.29 -6.04 0.96
N PRO A 124 -9.88 -6.57 -0.12
CA PRO A 124 -11.11 -6.02 -0.65
C PRO A 124 -12.19 -5.96 0.43
N PHE A 125 -12.87 -4.82 0.52
CA PHE A 125 -14.07 -4.64 1.32
C PHE A 125 -15.25 -4.57 0.35
N GLY A 126 -16.30 -5.37 0.59
CA GLY A 126 -17.39 -5.61 -0.36
C GLY A 126 -18.01 -4.34 -0.98
N GLU A 127 -18.72 -4.54 -2.10
CA GLU A 127 -19.32 -3.46 -2.90
C GLU A 127 -20.14 -2.50 -2.04
N ALA A 128 -19.95 -1.21 -2.32
CA ALA A 128 -20.34 -0.05 -1.53
C ALA A 128 -21.85 0.07 -1.23
N SER A 129 -22.33 -0.77 -0.30
CA SER A 129 -23.67 -0.71 0.30
C SER A 129 -23.63 -0.36 1.79
N ASP A 130 -22.45 -0.10 2.34
CA ASP A 130 -22.26 0.16 3.75
C ASP A 130 -21.86 1.63 3.91
N ASP A 131 -22.88 2.44 4.19
CA ASP A 131 -22.99 3.92 4.17
C ASP A 131 -21.88 4.68 4.93
N LYS A 132 -21.01 3.97 5.65
CA LYS A 132 -19.86 4.55 6.36
C LYS A 132 -18.63 4.79 5.49
N VAL A 133 -18.53 4.14 4.32
CA VAL A 133 -17.47 4.44 3.34
C VAL A 133 -18.03 5.49 2.39
N ALA A 134 -17.89 6.75 2.80
CA ALA A 134 -18.51 7.92 2.21
C ALA A 134 -18.76 7.86 0.69
N HIS A 135 -19.99 8.21 0.30
CA HIS A 135 -20.32 8.63 -1.05
C HIS A 135 -19.37 9.75 -1.50
N ALA A 136 -18.48 9.42 -2.44
CA ALA A 136 -17.47 10.30 -3.03
C ALA A 136 -18.03 11.44 -3.92
N ASN A 137 -19.28 11.86 -3.70
CA ASN A 137 -19.92 12.96 -4.45
C ASN A 137 -19.89 14.29 -3.68
N GLY A 138 -19.47 14.29 -2.40
CA GLY A 138 -19.17 15.50 -1.64
C GLY A 138 -17.66 15.61 -1.46
N GLY A 139 -17.05 16.62 -2.08
CA GLY A 139 -15.59 16.77 -2.17
C GLY A 139 -14.84 16.46 -0.87
N PHE A 140 -13.86 15.56 -0.96
CA PHE A 140 -12.95 15.21 0.13
C PHE A 140 -12.27 16.47 0.65
N LYS A 141 -12.47 16.77 1.93
CA LYS A 141 -12.24 18.13 2.43
C LYS A 141 -10.77 18.48 2.60
N ARG A 142 -9.86 17.55 2.97
CA ARG A 142 -8.41 17.80 3.15
C ARG A 142 -7.58 16.51 3.07
N ILE A 143 -6.37 16.59 2.52
CA ILE A 143 -5.31 15.62 2.76
C ILE A 143 -4.72 15.93 4.13
N ILE A 144 -4.56 14.91 4.98
CA ILE A 144 -3.98 15.09 6.30
C ILE A 144 -2.49 15.41 6.16
N ARG A 145 -2.09 16.53 6.77
CA ARG A 145 -0.72 16.99 6.89
C ARG A 145 -0.38 17.08 8.37
N VAL A 146 0.90 16.98 8.68
CA VAL A 146 1.43 17.12 10.05
C VAL A 146 1.52 18.57 10.45
#